data_AF-A0A533RET4-F1
#
_entry.id   AF-A0A533RET4-F1
#
_cell.length_a   1.000
_cell.length_b   1.000
_cell.length_c   1.000
_cell.angle_alpha   90.00
_cell.angle_beta   90.00
_cell.angle_gamma   90.00
#
_symmetry.space_group_name_H-M   'P 1'
#
loop_
_entity.id
_entity.type
_entity.pdbx_description
1 polymer ?
#
loop_
_entity_poly.entity_id
_entity_poly.type
_entity_poly.pdbx_seq_one_letter_code
_entity_poly.pdbx_strand_id
1 'polypeptide(L)'
;MNAETDAVLWAATLDRARRELLALPPAERDWLAAQVRRIGELQLELDRLFREIDGPVICTDCLGGCCSRAKHHVTLTNLLGYLLQGGTPPEPDHALACPMLGAEGCRLPVERRPFNCIIFLCDRLDDRLTSVQREAFSGIEAELRSAYHAVGDRCPGASLRGLLIAAARRGEQPLLSR
;
A
#
# COMPACT_ATOMS: atom_id res chain seq x y z
N MET A 1 9.77 -6.82 16.40
CA MET A 1 9.05 -5.70 17.01
C MET A 1 7.76 -6.25 17.61
N ASN A 2 7.39 -5.79 18.82
CA ASN A 2 6.13 -6.15 19.48
C ASN A 2 5.04 -5.11 19.15
N ALA A 3 3.78 -5.40 19.48
CA ALA A 3 2.64 -4.55 19.10
C ALA A 3 2.74 -3.11 19.65
N GLU A 4 3.22 -2.95 20.87
CA GLU A 4 3.41 -1.63 21.50
C GLU A 4 4.47 -0.79 20.79
N THR A 5 5.62 -1.39 20.48
CA THR A 5 6.70 -0.73 19.71
C THR A 5 6.20 -0.34 18.32
N ASP A 6 5.42 -1.21 17.68
CA ASP A 6 4.86 -0.96 16.34
C ASP A 6 3.90 0.24 16.37
N ALA A 7 3.05 0.35 17.39
CA ALA A 7 2.10 1.45 17.55
C ALA A 7 2.79 2.81 17.77
N VAL A 8 3.78 2.85 18.66
CA VAL A 8 4.57 4.07 18.90
C VAL A 8 5.29 4.52 17.63
N LEU A 9 5.94 3.58 16.94
CA LEU A 9 6.66 3.89 15.71
C LEU A 9 5.72 4.33 14.58
N TRP A 10 4.53 3.73 14.48
CA TRP A 10 3.49 4.14 13.54
C TRP A 10 3.08 5.60 13.75
N ALA A 11 2.66 5.95 14.96
CA ALA A 11 2.19 7.30 15.28
C ALA A 11 3.27 8.35 15.02
N ALA A 12 4.50 8.11 15.50
CA ALA A 12 5.63 9.01 15.28
C ALA A 12 5.97 9.19 13.79
N THR A 13 5.91 8.10 13.02
CA THR A 13 6.21 8.13 11.59
C THR A 13 5.13 8.86 10.79
N LEU A 14 3.85 8.65 11.13
CA LEU A 14 2.72 9.32 10.47
C LEU A 14 2.76 10.83 10.70
N ASP A 15 3.02 11.25 11.94
CA ASP A 15 3.14 12.65 12.32
C ASP A 15 4.35 13.33 11.64
N ARG A 16 5.50 12.64 11.58
CA ARG A 16 6.66 13.10 10.81
C ARG A 16 6.33 13.25 9.32
N ALA A 17 5.72 12.24 8.69
CA ALA A 17 5.36 12.29 7.28
C ALA A 17 4.41 13.47 6.98
N ARG A 18 3.47 13.75 7.89
CA ARG A 18 2.54 14.90 7.77
C ARG A 18 3.30 16.23 7.79
N ARG A 19 4.22 16.42 8.74
CA ARG A 19 5.04 17.65 8.81
C ARG A 19 5.91 17.84 7.57
N GLU A 20 6.60 16.78 7.15
CA GLU A 20 7.46 16.84 5.97
C GLU A 20 6.65 17.16 4.70
N LEU A 21 5.47 16.55 4.55
CA LEU A 21 4.58 16.80 3.41
C LEU A 21 4.14 18.27 3.34
N LEU A 22 3.84 18.88 4.50
CA LEU A 22 3.48 20.30 4.59
C LEU A 22 4.65 21.23 4.24
N ALA A 23 5.88 20.79 4.50
CA ALA A 23 7.09 21.53 4.19
C ALA A 23 7.58 21.34 2.75
N LEU A 24 7.09 20.32 2.02
CA LEU A 24 7.49 20.10 0.62
C LEU A 24 7.13 21.30 -0.27
N PRO A 25 8.02 21.69 -1.20
CA PRO A 25 7.71 22.65 -2.25
C PRO A 25 6.45 22.25 -3.04
N PRO A 26 5.63 23.22 -3.52
CA PRO A 26 4.41 22.92 -4.25
C PRO A 26 4.61 21.94 -5.43
N ALA A 27 5.67 22.15 -6.23
CA ALA A 27 5.97 21.29 -7.37
C ALA A 27 6.26 19.83 -6.98
N GLU A 28 6.93 19.60 -5.84
CA GLU A 28 7.20 18.24 -5.35
C GLU A 28 5.93 17.59 -4.81
N ARG A 29 5.10 18.36 -4.11
CA ARG A 29 3.80 17.90 -3.60
C ARG A 29 2.84 17.54 -4.74
N ASP A 30 2.78 18.36 -5.78
CA ASP A 30 1.94 18.12 -6.95
C ASP A 30 2.41 16.88 -7.72
N TRP A 31 3.72 16.72 -7.88
CA TRP A 31 4.29 15.51 -8.48
C TRP A 31 3.92 14.26 -7.65
N LEU A 32 4.07 14.32 -6.32
CA LEU A 32 3.76 13.21 -5.44
C LEU A 32 2.26 12.86 -5.48
N ALA A 33 1.39 13.87 -5.50
CA ALA A 33 -0.04 13.70 -5.69
C ALA A 33 -0.39 13.02 -7.02
N ALA A 34 0.27 13.40 -8.11
CA ALA A 34 0.08 12.76 -9.40
C ALA A 34 0.50 11.28 -9.39
N GLN A 35 1.65 10.96 -8.78
CA GLN A 35 2.11 9.56 -8.66
C GLN A 35 1.18 8.71 -7.80
N VAL A 36 0.78 9.22 -6.63
CA VAL A 36 -0.12 8.49 -5.73
C VAL A 36 -1.50 8.28 -6.37
N ARG A 37 -2.01 9.26 -7.12
CA ARG A 37 -3.23 9.09 -7.91
C ARG A 37 -3.07 8.01 -8.98
N ARG A 38 -1.97 8.03 -9.75
CA ARG A 38 -1.70 7.01 -10.78
C ARG A 38 -1.61 5.61 -10.18
N ILE A 39 -0.95 5.46 -9.03
CA ILE A 39 -0.93 4.21 -8.27
C ILE A 39 -2.35 3.76 -7.95
N GLY A 40 -3.18 4.64 -7.39
CA GLY A 40 -4.57 4.30 -7.06
C GLY A 40 -5.39 3.85 -8.27
N GLU A 41 -5.25 4.51 -9.42
CA GLU A 41 -5.91 4.14 -10.67
C GLU A 41 -5.51 2.73 -11.14
N LEU A 42 -4.21 2.43 -11.17
CA LEU A 42 -3.69 1.11 -11.53
C LEU A 42 -4.19 0.02 -10.58
N GLN A 43 -4.31 0.32 -9.29
CA GLN A 43 -4.86 -0.63 -8.31
C GLN A 43 -6.35 -0.91 -8.53
N LEU A 44 -7.12 0.09 -8.94
CA LEU A 44 -8.53 -0.09 -9.31
C LEU A 44 -8.67 -0.92 -10.61
N GLU A 45 -7.72 -0.79 -11.55
CA GLU A 45 -7.68 -1.63 -12.74
C GLU A 45 -7.38 -3.10 -12.39
N LEU A 46 -6.44 -3.36 -11.48
CA LEU A 46 -6.19 -4.71 -10.96
C LEU A 46 -7.43 -5.30 -10.25
N ASP A 47 -8.13 -4.49 -9.44
CA ASP A 47 -9.36 -4.93 -8.78
C ASP A 47 -10.49 -5.22 -9.77
N ARG A 48 -10.56 -4.49 -10.89
CA ARG A 48 -11.49 -4.82 -11.98
C ARG A 48 -11.21 -6.21 -12.54
N LEU A 49 -9.94 -6.52 -12.88
CA LEU A 49 -9.56 -7.86 -13.34
C LEU A 49 -9.89 -8.94 -12.30
N PHE A 50 -9.60 -8.66 -11.03
CA PHE A 50 -9.94 -9.57 -9.92
C PHE A 50 -11.44 -9.85 -9.83
N ARG A 51 -12.30 -8.84 -10.05
CA ARG A 51 -13.76 -9.02 -10.05
C ARG A 51 -14.26 -9.77 -11.28
N GLU A 52 -13.67 -9.54 -12.44
CA GLU A 52 -14.05 -10.22 -13.70
C GLU A 52 -13.84 -11.73 -13.65
N ILE A 53 -12.91 -12.21 -12.82
CA ILE A 53 -12.66 -13.64 -12.59
C ILE A 53 -13.42 -14.21 -11.37
N ASP A 54 -14.46 -13.53 -10.89
CA ASP A 54 -15.22 -13.90 -9.68
C ASP A 54 -14.36 -13.98 -8.41
N GLY A 55 -13.32 -13.15 -8.31
CA GLY A 55 -12.39 -13.11 -7.18
C GLY A 55 -13.06 -13.11 -5.80
N PRO A 56 -14.07 -12.25 -5.52
CA PRO A 56 -14.77 -12.25 -4.24
C PRO A 56 -15.39 -13.61 -3.88
N VAL A 57 -15.98 -14.31 -4.85
CA VAL A 57 -16.57 -15.64 -4.64
C VAL A 57 -15.47 -16.66 -4.33
N ILE A 58 -14.40 -16.67 -5.11
CA ILE A 58 -13.26 -17.58 -4.93
C ILE A 58 -12.60 -17.39 -3.55
N CYS A 59 -12.55 -16.15 -3.07
CA CYS A 59 -11.94 -15.80 -1.79
C CYS A 59 -12.81 -16.07 -0.56
N THR A 60 -14.08 -16.43 -0.72
CA THR A 60 -15.02 -16.60 0.41
C THR A 60 -14.54 -17.66 1.40
N ASP A 61 -13.95 -18.76 0.91
CA ASP A 61 -13.54 -19.88 1.76
C ASP A 61 -12.22 -19.64 2.50
N CYS A 62 -11.38 -18.72 2.00
CA CYS A 62 -10.02 -18.55 2.54
C CYS A 62 -9.96 -17.60 3.74
N LEU A 63 -11.04 -16.86 4.02
CA LEU A 63 -11.20 -15.96 5.17
C LEU A 63 -9.99 -15.03 5.40
N GLY A 64 -9.34 -14.57 4.33
CA GLY A 64 -8.16 -13.71 4.43
C GLY A 64 -6.86 -14.46 4.72
N GLY A 65 -6.71 -15.72 4.29
CA GLY A 65 -5.46 -16.46 4.41
C GLY A 65 -4.22 -15.70 3.89
N CYS A 66 -4.39 -14.89 2.83
CA CYS A 66 -3.33 -14.01 2.31
C CYS A 66 -2.90 -12.91 3.31
N CYS A 67 -3.77 -12.48 4.23
CA CYS A 67 -3.47 -11.48 5.25
C CYS A 67 -2.61 -12.02 6.40
N SER A 68 -2.49 -13.34 6.57
CA SER A 68 -1.72 -13.95 7.68
C SER A 68 -0.23 -13.58 7.71
N ARG A 69 0.32 -13.08 6.60
CA ARG A 69 1.72 -12.66 6.47
C ARG A 69 1.91 -11.15 6.25
N ALA A 70 0.84 -10.36 6.38
CA ALA A 70 0.82 -8.97 5.93
C ALA A 70 1.24 -7.94 6.99
N LYS A 71 1.89 -8.36 8.09
CA LYS A 71 2.12 -7.52 9.28
C LYS A 71 2.75 -6.15 8.96
N HIS A 72 3.70 -6.14 8.03
CA HIS A 72 4.43 -4.94 7.65
C HIS A 72 4.27 -4.63 6.15
N HIS A 73 3.11 -4.91 5.55
CA HIS A 73 2.92 -4.62 4.13
C HIS A 73 2.64 -3.14 3.85
N VAL A 74 1.96 -2.42 4.75
CA VAL A 74 1.65 -1.00 4.56
C VAL A 74 2.93 -0.19 4.41
N THR A 75 3.05 0.55 3.32
CA THR A 75 4.19 1.43 3.01
C THR A 75 3.83 2.89 3.22
N LEU A 76 4.82 3.78 3.18
CA LEU A 76 4.58 5.23 3.25
C LEU A 76 3.73 5.73 2.07
N THR A 77 3.92 5.18 0.87
CA THR A 77 3.13 5.52 -0.32
C THR A 77 1.63 5.30 -0.10
N ASN A 78 1.26 4.23 0.62
CA ASN A 78 -0.14 3.97 0.96
C ASN A 78 -0.72 5.07 1.87
N LEU A 79 0.06 5.57 2.81
CA LEU A 79 -0.37 6.62 3.75
C LEU A 79 -0.41 7.99 3.10
N LEU A 80 0.50 8.27 2.17
CA LEU A 80 0.53 9.52 1.42
C LEU A 80 -0.80 9.77 0.68
N GLY A 81 -1.49 8.73 0.20
CA GLY A 81 -2.82 8.86 -0.39
C GLY A 81 -3.88 9.45 0.54
N TYR A 82 -3.77 9.25 1.84
CA TYR A 82 -4.62 9.92 2.83
C TYR A 82 -4.12 11.34 3.11
N LEU A 83 -2.83 11.48 3.40
CA LEU A 83 -2.24 12.75 3.83
C LEU A 83 -2.36 13.85 2.78
N LEU A 84 -2.15 13.53 1.50
CA LEU A 84 -2.29 14.46 0.39
C LEU A 84 -3.72 14.97 0.18
N GLN A 85 -4.72 14.22 0.68
CA GLN A 85 -6.14 14.58 0.62
C GLN A 85 -6.63 15.21 1.94
N GLY A 86 -5.71 15.50 2.88
CA GLY A 86 -6.06 16.00 4.22
C GLY A 86 -6.73 14.96 5.13
N GLY A 87 -6.74 13.69 4.72
CA GLY A 87 -7.32 12.59 5.48
C GLY A 87 -6.37 11.96 6.48
N THR A 88 -6.88 10.94 7.17
CA THR A 88 -6.11 10.12 8.12
C THR A 88 -6.32 8.64 7.76
N PRO A 89 -5.24 7.84 7.69
CA PRO A 89 -5.37 6.41 7.45
C PRO A 89 -6.10 5.70 8.61
N PRO A 90 -6.70 4.51 8.38
CA PRO A 90 -7.27 3.70 9.46
C PRO A 90 -6.21 3.36 10.51
N GLU A 91 -6.61 3.40 11.78
CA GLU A 91 -5.70 3.08 12.89
C GLU A 91 -5.37 1.57 12.90
N PRO A 92 -4.09 1.16 12.75
CA PRO A 92 -3.69 -0.25 12.75
C PRO A 92 -4.03 -0.98 14.06
N ASP A 93 -4.43 -2.25 13.95
CA ASP A 93 -4.40 -3.17 15.10
C ASP A 93 -3.12 -4.02 15.03
N HIS A 94 -2.09 -3.59 15.76
CA HIS A 94 -0.79 -4.25 15.74
C HIS A 94 -0.74 -5.61 16.46
N ALA A 95 -1.83 -6.02 17.13
CA ALA A 95 -1.96 -7.36 17.67
C ALA A 95 -2.28 -8.40 16.58
N LEU A 96 -2.81 -7.97 15.44
CA LEU A 96 -3.17 -8.85 14.33
C LEU A 96 -1.98 -9.16 13.41
N ALA A 97 -2.08 -10.30 12.72
CA ALA A 97 -1.13 -10.67 11.66
C ALA A 97 -1.15 -9.70 10.47
N CYS A 98 -2.30 -9.09 10.18
CA CYS A 98 -2.42 -7.93 9.29
C CYS A 98 -3.06 -6.78 10.07
N PRO A 99 -2.32 -5.69 10.35
CA PRO A 99 -2.87 -4.57 11.10
C PRO A 99 -4.02 -3.85 10.43
N MET A 100 -4.23 -4.05 9.12
CA MET A 100 -5.29 -3.41 8.36
C MET A 100 -6.54 -4.30 8.20
N LEU A 101 -6.52 -5.54 8.69
CA LEU A 101 -7.69 -6.42 8.63
C LEU A 101 -8.72 -6.01 9.69
N GLY A 102 -9.97 -5.83 9.28
CA GLY A 102 -11.12 -5.60 10.15
C GLY A 102 -12.19 -6.68 9.97
N ALA A 103 -13.31 -6.55 10.69
CA ALA A 103 -14.39 -7.55 10.68
C ALA A 103 -15.01 -7.79 9.30
N GLU A 104 -15.09 -6.75 8.47
CA GLU A 104 -15.67 -6.80 7.12
C GLU A 104 -14.60 -6.92 6.01
N GLY A 105 -13.35 -7.24 6.39
CA GLY A 105 -12.22 -7.33 5.47
C GLY A 105 -11.21 -6.21 5.63
N CYS A 106 -10.42 -5.95 4.58
CA CYS A 106 -9.35 -4.96 4.64
C CYS A 106 -9.92 -3.54 4.82
N ARG A 107 -9.44 -2.82 5.85
CA ARG A 107 -9.81 -1.43 6.14
C ARG A 107 -9.19 -0.42 5.18
N LEU A 108 -8.25 -0.85 4.35
CA LEU A 108 -7.73 -0.03 3.26
C LEU A 108 -8.61 -0.22 2.01
N PRO A 109 -9.11 0.88 1.42
CA PRO A 109 -9.77 0.82 0.13
C PRO A 109 -8.75 0.40 -0.93
N VAL A 110 -9.25 -0.17 -2.03
CA VAL A 110 -8.45 -0.83 -3.07
C VAL A 110 -7.28 0.04 -3.55
N GLU A 111 -7.57 1.30 -3.87
CA GLU A 111 -6.66 2.30 -4.39
C GLU A 111 -5.59 2.78 -3.39
N ARG A 112 -5.60 2.23 -2.17
CA ARG A 112 -4.59 2.50 -1.13
C ARG A 112 -4.01 1.23 -0.53
N ARG A 113 -4.30 0.05 -1.07
CA ARG A 113 -3.75 -1.21 -0.56
C ARG A 113 -2.25 -1.31 -0.84
N PRO A 114 -1.48 -2.05 -0.04
CA PRO A 114 -0.06 -2.28 -0.34
C PRO A 114 0.14 -2.97 -1.68
N PHE A 115 1.26 -2.66 -2.36
CA PHE A 115 1.65 -3.29 -3.62
C PHE A 115 1.54 -4.83 -3.56
N ASN A 116 2.19 -5.46 -2.58
CA ASN A 116 2.16 -6.92 -2.42
C ASN A 116 0.75 -7.48 -2.16
N CYS A 117 -0.17 -6.68 -1.61
CA CYS A 117 -1.52 -7.14 -1.32
C CYS A 117 -2.42 -7.09 -2.56
N ILE A 118 -2.20 -6.14 -3.47
CA ILE A 118 -3.05 -5.97 -4.66
C ILE A 118 -2.58 -6.81 -5.85
N ILE A 119 -1.28 -7.12 -5.93
CA ILE A 119 -0.71 -7.93 -7.02
C ILE A 119 -0.65 -9.44 -6.69
N PHE A 120 -1.09 -9.84 -5.49
CA PHE A 120 -1.06 -11.25 -5.11
C PHE A 120 -2.25 -12.00 -5.71
N LEU A 121 -1.96 -13.08 -6.44
CA LEU A 121 -2.92 -14.07 -6.90
C LEU A 121 -2.53 -15.43 -6.30
N CYS A 122 -3.48 -16.13 -5.68
CA CYS A 122 -3.30 -17.54 -5.37
C CYS A 122 -3.59 -18.40 -6.59
N ASP A 123 -3.17 -19.67 -6.58
CA ASP A 123 -3.34 -20.60 -7.69
C ASP A 123 -4.80 -20.63 -8.19
N ARG A 124 -5.79 -20.62 -7.28
CA ARG A 124 -7.23 -20.59 -7.64
C ARG A 124 -7.63 -19.36 -8.46
N LEU A 125 -7.03 -18.20 -8.18
CA LEU A 125 -7.31 -16.96 -8.93
C LEU A 125 -6.53 -16.94 -10.23
N ASP A 126 -5.25 -17.34 -10.18
CA ASP A 126 -4.38 -17.39 -11.34
C ASP A 126 -4.98 -18.30 -12.43
N ASP A 127 -5.43 -19.50 -12.07
CA ASP A 127 -6.06 -20.49 -12.97
C ASP A 127 -7.32 -19.97 -13.69
N ARG A 128 -7.96 -18.91 -13.18
CA ARG A 128 -9.15 -18.31 -13.80
C ARG A 128 -8.84 -17.23 -14.82
N LEU A 129 -7.62 -16.71 -14.84
CA LEU A 129 -7.24 -15.69 -15.80
C LEU A 129 -7.08 -16.30 -17.21
N THR A 130 -7.77 -15.70 -18.17
CA THR A 130 -7.49 -15.93 -19.60
C THR A 130 -6.11 -15.39 -19.99
N SER A 131 -5.58 -15.80 -21.14
CA SER A 131 -4.29 -15.27 -21.64
C SER A 131 -4.30 -13.75 -21.78
N VAL A 132 -5.40 -13.16 -22.27
CA VAL A 132 -5.56 -11.71 -22.41
C VAL A 132 -5.55 -11.02 -21.04
N GLN A 133 -6.24 -11.57 -20.05
CA GLN A 133 -6.25 -11.00 -18.69
C GLN A 133 -4.90 -11.15 -18.00
N ARG A 134 -4.14 -12.22 -18.25
CA ARG A 134 -2.77 -12.39 -17.74
C ARG A 134 -1.83 -11.33 -18.31
N GLU A 135 -1.92 -11.08 -19.61
CA GLU A 135 -1.13 -10.02 -20.26
C GLU A 135 -1.49 -8.64 -19.69
N ALA A 136 -2.78 -8.33 -19.58
CA ALA A 136 -3.25 -7.09 -18.97
C ALA A 136 -2.76 -6.94 -17.52
N PHE A 137 -2.90 -7.98 -16.70
CA PHE A 137 -2.42 -8.01 -15.33
C PHE A 137 -0.91 -7.73 -15.25
N SER A 138 -0.11 -8.40 -16.09
CA SER A 138 1.34 -8.20 -16.12
C SER A 138 1.72 -6.77 -16.54
N GLY A 139 1.02 -6.18 -17.50
CA GLY A 139 1.25 -4.79 -17.91
C GLY A 139 0.94 -3.80 -16.78
N ILE A 140 -0.23 -3.93 -16.15
CA ILE A 140 -0.65 -3.07 -15.04
C ILE A 140 0.29 -3.23 -13.84
N GLU A 141 0.70 -4.46 -13.50
CA GLU A 141 1.63 -4.74 -12.41
C GLU A 141 3.00 -4.09 -12.64
N ALA A 142 3.54 -4.19 -13.86
CA ALA A 142 4.81 -3.56 -14.22
C ALA A 142 4.74 -2.03 -14.11
N GLU A 143 3.65 -1.42 -14.59
CA GLU A 143 3.42 0.02 -14.44
C GLU A 143 3.27 0.44 -12.97
N LEU A 144 2.51 -0.33 -12.18
CA LEU A 144 2.33 -0.08 -10.76
C LEU A 144 3.68 -0.14 -10.03
N ARG A 145 4.48 -1.16 -10.31
CA ARG A 145 5.82 -1.32 -9.74
C ARG A 145 6.72 -0.14 -10.10
N SER A 146 6.70 0.30 -11.36
CA SER A 146 7.46 1.47 -11.82
C SER A 146 7.04 2.75 -11.07
N ALA A 147 5.74 2.99 -10.89
CA ALA A 147 5.24 4.14 -10.15
C ALA A 147 5.69 4.11 -8.67
N TYR A 148 5.63 2.96 -8.00
CA TYR A 148 6.16 2.81 -6.63
C TYR A 148 7.67 3.07 -6.56
N HIS A 149 8.45 2.61 -7.55
CA HIS A 149 9.88 2.90 -7.61
C HIS A 149 10.16 4.39 -7.81
N ALA A 150 9.45 5.06 -8.72
CA ALA A 150 9.59 6.48 -8.93
C ALA A 150 9.36 7.28 -7.64
N VAL A 151 8.35 6.92 -6.85
CA VAL A 151 8.10 7.49 -5.52
C VAL A 151 9.24 7.18 -4.57
N GLY A 152 9.67 5.91 -4.46
CA GLY A 152 10.74 5.50 -3.55
C GLY A 152 12.11 6.13 -3.87
N ASP A 153 12.38 6.42 -5.14
CA ASP A 153 13.62 7.07 -5.57
C ASP A 153 13.67 8.53 -5.12
N ARG A 154 12.53 9.24 -5.13
CA ARG A 154 12.47 10.64 -4.69
C ARG A 154 12.21 10.79 -3.20
N CYS A 155 11.45 9.88 -2.60
CA CYS A 155 11.06 9.89 -1.19
C CYS A 155 11.69 8.67 -0.49
N PRO A 156 12.84 8.84 0.21
CA PRO A 156 13.62 7.71 0.73
C PRO A 156 12.87 6.78 1.71
N GLY A 157 11.85 7.30 2.39
CA GLY A 157 10.96 6.52 3.28
C GLY A 157 9.88 5.73 2.57
N ALA A 158 9.69 5.94 1.25
CA ALA A 158 8.59 5.42 0.45
C ALA A 158 8.98 4.25 -0.47
N SER A 159 10.02 3.50 -0.10
CA SER A 159 10.34 2.23 -0.77
C SER A 159 9.19 1.21 -0.67
N LEU A 160 9.24 0.13 -1.46
CA LEU A 160 8.33 -1.01 -1.35
C LEU A 160 8.42 -1.78 -0.01
N ARG A 161 9.34 -1.41 0.89
CA ARG A 161 9.38 -1.96 2.24
C ARG A 161 8.25 -1.37 3.08
N GLY A 162 7.74 -2.17 4.01
CA GLY A 162 6.80 -1.69 5.01
C GLY A 162 7.27 -0.44 5.74
N LEU A 163 6.33 0.45 6.06
CA LEU A 163 6.55 1.73 6.72
C LEU A 163 7.41 1.57 7.98
N LEU A 164 7.04 0.65 8.87
CA LEU A 164 7.76 0.45 10.13
C LEU A 164 9.18 -0.05 9.91
N ILE A 165 9.40 -0.88 8.89
CA ILE A 165 10.73 -1.36 8.50
C ILE A 165 11.57 -0.21 7.94
N ALA A 166 10.97 0.63 7.08
CA ALA A 166 11.64 1.79 6.51
C ALA A 166 11.97 2.82 7.59
N ALA A 167 11.02 3.14 8.46
CA ALA A 167 11.18 4.09 9.55
C ALA A 167 12.25 3.66 10.55
N ALA A 168 12.22 2.39 10.99
CA ALA A 168 13.23 1.86 11.92
C ALA A 168 14.66 1.95 11.37
N ARG A 169 14.84 1.77 10.06
CA ARG A 169 16.15 1.87 9.40
C ARG A 169 16.63 3.31 9.22
N ARG A 170 15.70 4.23 8.95
CA ARG A 170 16.02 5.64 8.74
C ARG A 170 16.25 6.39 10.05
N GLY A 171 15.72 5.87 11.17
CA GLY A 171 15.78 6.57 12.45
C GLY A 171 15.11 7.93 12.32
N GLU A 172 15.84 9.00 12.61
CA GLU A 172 15.37 10.38 12.57
C GLU A 172 15.52 11.07 11.20
N GLN A 173 16.15 10.41 10.22
CA GLN A 173 16.34 11.01 8.88
C GLN A 173 14.98 11.31 8.19
N PRO A 174 14.92 12.32 7.31
CA PRO A 174 13.70 12.65 6.58
C PRO A 174 13.15 11.46 5.78
N LEU A 175 11.82 11.37 5.66
CA LEU A 175 11.11 10.35 4.90
C LEU A 175 10.83 10.76 3.46
N LEU A 176 10.52 12.03 3.22
CA LEU A 176 10.03 12.54 1.94
C LEU A 176 11.08 13.32 1.15
N SER A 177 12.02 13.96 1.84
CA SER A 177 13.14 14.68 1.21
C SER A 177 14.44 13.90 1.38
N ARG A 178 15.41 14.18 0.48
CA ARG A 178 16.78 13.68 0.61
C ARG A 178 17.62 14.60 1.51
#